data_AF-A0A2N0NCP7-F1
#
_entry.id   AF-A0A2N0NCP7-F1
#
_cell.length_a   1.000
_cell.length_b   1.000
_cell.length_c   1.000
_cell.angle_alpha   90.00
_cell.angle_beta   90.00
_cell.angle_gamma   90.00
#
_symmetry.space_group_name_H-M   'P 1'
#
loop_
_entity.id
_entity.type
_entity.pdbx_description
1 polymer ?
#
loop_
_entity_poly.entity_id
_entity_poly.type
_entity_poly.pdbx_seq_one_letter_code
_entity_poly.pdbx_strand_id
1 'polypeptide(L)'
;MSTTGNYIGFEELISYLNESRNFSYHGFLKHNRNTIIASLTQLTNSSLTTNSSLTSEKWKNFNITWNNRFLDNAKELLDSHTFAELKKKGG
;
A
#
# COMPACT_ATOMS: atom_id res chain seq x y z
N MET A 1 0.83 0.78 20.57
CA MET A 1 2.19 0.60 20.03
C MET A 1 2.14 1.06 18.60
N SER A 2 2.89 2.10 18.24
CA SER A 2 2.98 2.59 16.87
C SER A 2 3.75 1.56 16.05
N THR A 3 3.01 0.70 15.34
CA THR A 3 3.55 -0.13 14.25
C THR A 3 4.34 0.83 13.36
N THR A 4 5.67 0.79 13.37
CA THR A 4 6.48 1.69 12.53
C THR A 4 6.88 0.87 11.32
N GLY A 5 6.16 1.01 10.21
CA GLY A 5 6.51 0.31 8.98
C GLY A 5 7.80 0.89 8.43
N ASN A 6 8.86 0.08 8.35
CA ASN A 6 10.17 0.50 7.83
C ASN A 6 10.22 0.54 6.29
N TYR A 7 9.16 1.00 5.63
CA TYR A 7 9.07 1.07 4.16
C TYR A 7 8.58 2.44 3.66
N ILE A 8 9.08 2.88 2.51
CA ILE A 8 8.60 4.11 1.86
C ILE A 8 7.10 4.00 1.62
N GLY A 9 6.35 5.06 1.99
CA GLY A 9 4.91 5.11 1.88
C GLY A 9 4.15 4.58 3.10
N PHE A 10 4.86 4.20 4.17
CA PHE A 10 4.22 3.82 5.43
C PHE A 10 3.43 4.99 6.04
N GLU A 11 4.08 6.15 6.23
CA GLU A 11 3.42 7.32 6.83
C GLU A 11 2.23 7.80 5.98
N GLU A 12 2.36 7.79 4.65
CA GLU A 12 1.27 8.11 3.73
C GLU A 12 0.11 7.12 3.81
N LEU A 13 0.40 5.84 4.08
CA LEU A 13 -0.65 4.83 4.30
C LEU A 13 -1.39 5.10 5.62
N ILE A 14 -0.66 5.38 6.69
CA ILE A 14 -1.25 5.67 8.01
C ILE A 14 -2.09 6.95 7.95
N SER A 15 -1.56 8.03 7.38
CA SER A 15 -2.29 9.28 7.18
C SER A 15 -3.55 9.07 6.34
N TYR A 16 -3.47 8.34 5.22
CA TYR A 16 -4.65 8.03 4.40
C TYR A 16 -5.72 7.24 5.16
N LEU A 17 -5.33 6.26 5.99
CA LEU A 17 -6.25 5.45 6.79
C LEU A 17 -6.83 6.21 7.99
N ASN A 18 -6.16 7.24 8.48
CA ASN A 18 -6.66 8.06 9.59
C ASN A 18 -7.55 9.23 9.11
N GLU A 19 -7.27 9.79 7.93
CA GLU A 19 -7.90 11.03 7.46
C GLU A 19 -9.00 10.82 6.41
N SER A 20 -8.99 9.69 5.69
CA SER A 20 -9.98 9.44 4.64
C SER A 20 -11.34 9.02 5.20
N ARG A 21 -12.43 9.54 4.62
CA ARG A 21 -13.79 9.05 4.90
C ARG A 21 -14.24 7.93 3.95
N ASN A 22 -13.46 7.68 2.90
CA ASN A 22 -13.78 6.69 1.86
C ASN A 22 -12.52 5.88 1.54
N PHE A 23 -12.29 4.87 2.35
CA PHE A 23 -11.14 3.99 2.19
C PHE A 23 -11.30 3.12 0.95
N SER A 24 -10.35 3.24 0.04
CA SER A 24 -10.16 2.31 -1.06
C SER A 24 -8.68 2.20 -1.38
N TYR A 25 -8.23 0.99 -1.70
CA TYR A 25 -6.87 0.76 -2.13
C TYR A 25 -6.54 1.52 -3.43
N HIS A 26 -7.49 1.56 -4.37
CA HIS A 26 -7.32 2.34 -5.60
C HIS A 26 -7.21 3.85 -5.33
N GLY A 27 -8.03 4.40 -4.43
CA GLY A 27 -7.95 5.79 -4.01
C GLY A 27 -6.61 6.13 -3.36
N PHE A 28 -6.11 5.23 -2.50
CA PHE A 28 -4.79 5.35 -1.88
C PHE A 28 -3.67 5.41 -2.94
N LEU A 29 -3.68 4.48 -3.90
CA LEU A 29 -2.70 4.44 -4.99
C LEU A 29 -2.74 5.72 -5.85
N LYS A 30 -3.93 6.25 -6.12
CA LYS A 30 -4.09 7.48 -6.90
C LYS A 30 -3.57 8.70 -6.14
N HIS A 31 -3.87 8.81 -4.85
CA HIS A 31 -3.48 9.94 -4.02
C HIS A 31 -1.97 9.97 -3.78
N ASN A 32 -1.36 8.82 -3.48
CA ASN A 32 0.05 8.69 -3.09
C ASN A 32 0.95 8.17 -4.23
N ARG A 33 0.54 8.33 -5.48
CA ARG A 33 1.18 7.70 -6.66
C ARG A 33 2.70 7.88 -6.69
N ASN A 34 3.20 9.09 -6.44
CA ASN A 34 4.63 9.38 -6.49
C ASN A 34 5.41 8.62 -5.41
N THR A 35 4.90 8.61 -4.17
CA THR A 35 5.48 7.85 -3.06
C THR A 35 5.46 6.35 -3.34
N ILE A 36 4.35 5.83 -3.88
CA ILE A 36 4.23 4.42 -4.25
C ILE A 36 5.25 4.07 -5.34
N ILE A 37 5.37 4.87 -6.40
CA ILE A 37 6.39 4.66 -7.44
C ILE A 37 7.80 4.75 -6.84
N ALA A 38 8.08 5.67 -5.92
CA ALA A 38 9.38 5.74 -5.25
C ALA A 38 9.66 4.48 -4.41
N SER A 39 8.65 3.92 -3.72
CA SER A 39 8.77 2.68 -2.95
C SER A 39 9.12 1.45 -3.80
N LEU A 40 8.84 1.51 -5.10
CA LEU A 40 9.22 0.47 -6.05
C LEU A 40 10.72 0.25 -6.03
N THR A 41 11.52 1.31 -5.92
CA THR A 41 12.98 1.20 -5.82
C THR A 41 13.38 0.36 -4.61
N GLN A 42 12.81 0.57 -3.42
CA GLN A 42 13.10 -0.27 -2.25
C GLN A 42 12.71 -1.73 -2.45
N LEU A 43 11.56 -2.00 -3.06
CA LEU A 43 11.09 -3.37 -3.31
C LEU A 43 11.89 -4.07 -4.42
N THR A 44 12.46 -3.30 -5.34
CA THR A 44 13.20 -3.83 -6.51
C THR A 44 14.71 -3.74 -6.35
N ASN A 45 15.24 -3.03 -5.34
CA ASN A 45 16.67 -2.98 -4.99
C ASN A 45 17.22 -4.31 -4.43
N SER A 46 16.38 -5.32 -4.24
CA SER A 46 16.81 -6.73 -4.13
C SER A 46 17.34 -7.29 -5.48
N SER A 47 17.03 -6.63 -6.61
CA SER A 47 17.47 -7.02 -7.96
C SER A 47 17.41 -5.83 -8.94
N LEU A 48 18.07 -4.72 -8.60
CA LEU A 48 18.36 -3.63 -9.53
C LEU A 48 19.84 -3.69 -9.91
N THR A 49 20.19 -4.66 -10.77
CA THR A 49 21.20 -4.36 -11.77
C THR A 49 20.51 -3.59 -12.88
N THR A 50 21.15 -2.48 -13.25
CA THR A 50 20.80 -1.58 -14.34
C THR A 50 20.13 -2.32 -15.51
N ASN A 51 18.93 -1.87 -15.90
CA ASN A 51 18.18 -2.30 -17.09
C ASN A 51 17.26 -3.52 -16.91
N SER A 52 16.94 -3.96 -15.69
CA SER A 52 15.89 -4.97 -15.50
C SER A 52 14.52 -4.37 -15.84
N SER A 53 14.03 -4.67 -17.04
CA SER A 53 12.66 -4.40 -17.47
C SER A 53 11.69 -4.78 -16.34
N LEU A 54 10.83 -3.85 -15.93
CA LEU A 54 9.75 -4.11 -14.99
C LEU A 54 8.80 -5.12 -15.64
N THR A 55 9.05 -6.40 -15.38
CA THR A 55 8.20 -7.48 -15.88
C THR A 55 6.80 -7.33 -15.30
N SER A 56 5.81 -7.80 -16.04
CA SER A 56 4.42 -7.87 -15.55
C SER A 56 4.33 -8.55 -14.18
N GLU A 57 5.17 -9.57 -13.94
CA GLU A 57 5.26 -10.28 -12.67
C GLU A 57 5.76 -9.38 -11.52
N LYS A 58 6.77 -8.54 -11.75
CA LYS A 58 7.25 -7.58 -10.74
C LYS A 58 6.17 -6.58 -10.36
N TRP A 59 5.42 -6.08 -11.34
CA TRP A 59 4.27 -5.19 -11.07
C TRP A 59 3.15 -5.89 -10.31
N LYS A 60 2.84 -7.14 -10.67
CA LYS A 60 1.85 -7.95 -9.96
C LYS A 60 2.25 -8.16 -8.50
N ASN A 61 3.50 -8.55 -8.26
CA ASN A 61 4.04 -8.74 -6.90
C ASN A 61 4.00 -7.44 -6.10
N PHE A 62 4.44 -6.33 -6.71
CA PHE A 62 4.37 -5.01 -6.09
C PHE A 62 2.96 -4.62 -5.68
N ASN A 63 1.97 -4.84 -6.56
CA ASN A 63 0.58 -4.56 -6.27
C ASN A 63 0.02 -5.45 -5.15
N ILE A 64 0.37 -6.74 -5.12
CA ILE A 64 -0.02 -7.66 -4.04
C ILE A 64 0.57 -7.20 -2.70
N THR A 65 1.86 -6.84 -2.67
CA THR A 65 2.54 -6.37 -1.46
C THR A 65 1.86 -5.12 -0.89
N TRP A 66 1.55 -4.13 -1.73
CA TRP A 66 0.88 -2.91 -1.29
C TRP A 66 -0.57 -3.14 -0.87
N ASN A 67 -1.28 -4.03 -1.54
CA ASN A 67 -2.63 -4.41 -1.13
C ASN A 67 -2.64 -5.07 0.26
N ASN A 68 -1.71 -6.00 0.51
CA ASN A 68 -1.58 -6.64 1.82
C ASN A 68 -1.26 -5.62 2.91
N ARG A 69 -0.26 -4.75 2.69
CA ARG A 69 0.08 -3.67 3.62
C ARG A 69 -1.13 -2.79 3.93
N PHE A 70 -1.89 -2.41 2.91
CA PHE A 70 -3.09 -1.62 3.07
C PHE A 70 -4.13 -2.32 3.95
N LEU A 71 -4.42 -3.60 3.67
CA LEU A 71 -5.38 -4.37 4.46
C LEU A 71 -4.92 -4.65 5.89
N ASP A 72 -3.64 -4.94 6.09
CA ASP A 72 -3.08 -5.22 7.42
C ASP A 72 -3.14 -3.96 8.31
N ASN A 73 -2.71 -2.81 7.79
CA ASN A 73 -2.78 -1.55 8.54
C ASN A 73 -4.23 -1.07 8.71
N ALA A 74 -5.10 -1.27 7.72
CA ALA A 74 -6.51 -0.96 7.86
C ALA A 74 -7.18 -1.81 8.95
N LYS A 75 -6.79 -3.08 9.09
CA LYS A 75 -7.29 -3.97 10.15
C LYS A 75 -6.84 -3.52 11.54
N GLU A 76 -5.64 -2.98 11.66
CA GLU A 76 -5.09 -2.49 12.93
C GLU A 76 -5.69 -1.13 13.34
N LEU A 77 -5.97 -0.24 12.38
CA LEU A 77 -6.39 1.14 12.65
C LEU A 77 -7.90 1.35 12.65
N LEU A 78 -8.64 0.62 11.82
CA LEU A 78 -10.07 0.79 11.68
C LEU A 78 -10.83 -0.11 12.65
N ASP A 79 -11.98 0.34 13.11
CA ASP A 79 -12.90 -0.53 13.85
C ASP A 79 -13.41 -1.67 12.94
N SER A 80 -13.90 -2.74 13.57
CA SER A 80 -14.30 -3.96 12.87
C SER A 80 -15.44 -3.73 11.86
N HIS A 81 -16.34 -2.77 12.10
CA HIS A 81 -17.43 -2.46 11.18
C HIS A 81 -16.88 -1.75 9.94
N THR A 82 -16.07 -0.71 10.13
CA THR A 82 -15.45 0.04 9.03
C THR A 82 -14.53 -0.83 8.19
N PHE A 83 -13.73 -1.71 8.82
CA PHE A 83 -12.90 -2.67 8.10
C PHE A 83 -13.70 -3.71 7.31
N ALA A 84 -14.86 -4.15 7.83
CA ALA A 84 -15.73 -5.06 7.10
C ALA A 84 -16.37 -4.39 5.87
N GLU A 85 -16.75 -3.11 5.96
CA GLU A 85 -17.25 -2.33 4.82
C GLU A 85 -16.17 -2.12 3.75
N LEU A 86 -14.93 -1.82 4.15
CA LEU A 86 -13.78 -1.72 3.26
C LEU A 86 -13.62 -2.98 2.40
N LYS A 87 -13.69 -4.16 3.02
CA LYS A 87 -13.55 -5.43 2.30
C LYS A 87 -14.70 -5.68 1.32
N LYS A 88 -15.92 -5.27 1.66
CA LYS A 88 -17.10 -5.42 0.78
C LYS A 88 -17.03 -4.52 -0.45
N LYS A 89 -16.45 -3.32 -0.34
CA LYS A 89 -16.26 -2.40 -1.48
C LYS A 89 -15.15 -2.82 -2.46
N GLY A 90 -14.36 -3.84 -2.10
CA GLY A 90 -13.24 -4.34 -2.90
C GLY A 90 -13.47 -5.70 -3.57
N GLY A 91 -14.71 -6.21 -3.58
CA GLY A 91 -15.11 -7.45 -4.28
C GLY A 91 -15.84 -7.17 -5.58
#